data_AF-A0A9E6W175-F1
#
_entry.id   AF-A0A9E6W175-F1
#
_cell.length_a   1.000
_cell.length_b   1.000
_cell.length_c   1.000
_cell.angle_alpha   90.00
_cell.angle_beta   90.00
_cell.angle_gamma   90.00
#
_symmetry.space_group_name_H-M   'P 1'
#
loop_
_entity.id
_entity.type
_entity.pdbx_description
1 polymer ?
#
loop_
_entity_poly.entity_id
_entity_poly.type
_entity_poly.pdbx_seq_one_letter_code
_entity_poly.pdbx_strand_id
1 'polypeptide(L)'
;MKRLLLVSAFGLMMTMTPAIAQSQSEDGAGQMAIEGVAKLMSALRAFISSIPQYEAPEMLPNGDIVIRRKNPEPEEAPKEKGGPKLEKTQT
;
A
#
# COMPACT_ATOMS: atom_id res chain seq x y z
N MET A 1 -47.66 20.72 -60.10
CA MET A 1 -46.92 19.45 -60.33
C MET A 1 -45.67 19.52 -59.45
N LYS A 2 -45.73 18.91 -58.25
CA LYS A 2 -45.00 17.66 -57.91
C LYS A 2 -43.49 17.86 -58.14
N ARG A 3 -42.79 18.27 -57.08
CA ARG A 3 -41.91 17.43 -56.24
C ARG A 3 -40.62 17.04 -56.97
N LEU A 4 -39.52 17.15 -56.22
CA LEU A 4 -38.23 16.53 -56.46
C LEU A 4 -37.27 17.36 -57.33
N LEU A 5 -36.36 18.07 -56.67
CA LEU A 5 -34.93 18.08 -57.00
C LEU A 5 -34.23 18.67 -55.75
N LEU A 6 -33.93 17.81 -54.77
CA LEU A 6 -32.64 17.15 -54.59
C LEU A 6 -31.69 18.00 -53.74
N VAL A 7 -31.81 17.72 -52.44
CA VAL A 7 -30.84 17.92 -51.36
C VAL A 7 -29.41 17.67 -51.87
N SER A 8 -28.59 18.70 -51.97
CA SER A 8 -27.14 18.54 -52.16
C SER A 8 -26.40 19.83 -51.75
N ALA A 9 -26.35 20.10 -50.45
CA ALA A 9 -25.48 21.14 -49.88
C ALA A 9 -25.12 20.90 -48.40
N PHE A 10 -25.22 19.66 -47.90
CA PHE A 10 -24.87 19.32 -46.51
C PHE A 10 -23.76 18.25 -46.44
N GLY A 11 -22.89 18.22 -47.46
CA GLY A 11 -21.91 17.15 -47.66
C GLY A 11 -20.44 17.58 -47.56
N LEU A 12 -20.12 18.72 -46.95
CA LEU A 12 -18.72 19.20 -46.88
C LEU A 12 -18.25 19.64 -45.48
N MET A 13 -18.85 19.14 -44.42
CA MET A 13 -18.45 19.49 -43.05
C MET A 13 -18.15 18.27 -42.17
N MET A 14 -17.61 17.19 -42.74
CA MET A 14 -17.29 15.97 -41.98
C MET A 14 -15.90 15.39 -42.28
N THR A 15 -14.88 16.25 -42.32
CA THR A 15 -13.48 15.82 -42.23
C THR A 15 -12.76 16.53 -41.09
N MET A 16 -13.37 16.55 -39.89
CA MET A 16 -12.60 16.71 -38.65
C MET A 16 -12.15 15.31 -38.22
N THR A 17 -10.94 14.95 -38.62
CA THR A 17 -10.21 13.80 -38.09
C THR A 17 -9.85 14.08 -36.62
N PRO A 18 -10.20 13.20 -35.65
CA PRO A 18 -9.76 13.37 -34.27
C PRO A 18 -8.33 12.80 -34.14
N ALA A 19 -7.34 13.46 -34.73
CA ALA A 19 -5.94 13.01 -34.63
C ALA A 19 -5.31 13.25 -33.24
N ILE A 20 -5.90 14.14 -32.43
CA ILE A 20 -5.38 14.50 -31.09
C ILE A 20 -5.94 13.59 -29.97
N ALA A 21 -7.01 12.81 -30.24
CA ALA A 21 -7.63 11.98 -29.20
C ALA A 21 -6.84 10.70 -28.87
N GLN A 22 -5.99 10.20 -29.78
CA GLN A 22 -5.24 8.95 -29.58
C GLN A 22 -3.91 9.12 -28.83
N SER A 23 -3.31 10.31 -28.80
CA SER A 23 -2.03 10.54 -28.10
C SER A 23 -2.21 10.81 -26.61
N GLN A 24 -3.41 11.15 -26.14
CA GLN A 24 -3.68 11.47 -24.73
C GLN A 24 -4.08 10.23 -23.91
N SER A 25 -4.45 9.13 -24.57
CA SER A 25 -4.91 7.89 -23.95
C SER A 25 -3.79 6.98 -23.43
N GLU A 26 -2.58 7.08 -23.96
CA GLU A 26 -1.47 6.19 -23.59
C GLU A 26 -0.84 6.57 -22.23
N ASP A 27 -0.69 7.87 -21.94
CA ASP A 27 -0.19 8.36 -20.64
C ASP A 27 -1.18 8.08 -19.50
N GLY A 28 -2.49 8.19 -19.76
CA GLY A 28 -3.53 7.97 -18.74
C GLY A 28 -3.60 6.51 -18.27
N ALA A 29 -3.46 5.55 -19.19
CA ALA A 29 -3.50 4.12 -18.84
C ALA A 29 -2.31 3.70 -17.97
N GLY A 30 -1.10 4.16 -18.31
CA GLY A 30 0.10 3.92 -17.51
C GLY A 30 0.00 4.54 -16.12
N GLN A 31 -0.51 5.77 -16.02
CA GLN A 31 -0.67 6.46 -14.75
C GLN A 31 -1.71 5.78 -13.84
N MET A 32 -2.82 5.31 -14.39
CA MET A 32 -3.81 4.51 -13.66
C MET A 32 -3.23 3.17 -13.16
N ALA A 33 -2.38 2.51 -13.95
CA ALA A 33 -1.71 1.28 -13.53
C ALA A 33 -0.76 1.52 -12.35
N ILE A 34 0.05 2.60 -12.40
CA ILE A 34 0.95 2.99 -11.31
C ILE A 34 0.16 3.30 -10.04
N GLU A 35 -0.93 4.06 -10.15
CA GLU A 35 -1.79 4.37 -9.01
C GLU A 35 -2.42 3.09 -8.40
N GLY A 36 -2.87 2.16 -9.25
CA GLY A 36 -3.39 0.87 -8.82
C GLY A 36 -2.36 0.06 -8.01
N VAL A 37 -1.12 -0.03 -8.50
CA VAL A 37 -0.04 -0.72 -7.79
C VAL A 37 0.28 -0.02 -6.45
N ALA A 38 0.32 1.31 -6.43
CA ALA A 38 0.56 2.07 -5.19
C ALA A 38 -0.52 1.79 -4.13
N LYS A 39 -1.79 1.74 -4.52
CA LYS A 39 -2.91 1.39 -3.63
C LYS A 39 -2.79 -0.04 -3.11
N LEU A 40 -2.42 -1.00 -3.95
CA LEU A 40 -2.21 -2.39 -3.54
C LEU A 40 -1.07 -2.51 -2.51
N MET A 41 0.05 -1.82 -2.73
CA MET A 41 1.17 -1.82 -1.78
C MET A 41 0.79 -1.18 -0.44
N SER A 42 0.00 -0.11 -0.48
CA SER A 42 -0.53 0.52 0.73
C SER A 42 -1.46 -0.44 1.51
N ALA A 43 -2.36 -1.13 0.81
CA ALA A 43 -3.25 -2.13 1.41
C ALA A 43 -2.47 -3.30 2.01
N LEU A 44 -1.46 -3.82 1.31
CA LEU A 44 -0.60 -4.90 1.82
C LEU A 44 0.14 -4.46 3.09
N ARG A 45 0.66 -3.24 3.13
CA ARG A 45 1.30 -2.68 4.33
C ARG A 45 0.32 -2.63 5.50
N ALA A 46 -0.88 -2.11 5.28
CA ALA A 46 -1.91 -2.05 6.32
C ALA A 46 -2.29 -3.45 6.84
N PHE A 47 -2.40 -4.43 5.93
CA PHE A 47 -2.67 -5.82 6.29
C PHE A 47 -1.56 -6.41 7.18
N ILE A 48 -0.30 -6.25 6.79
CA ILE A 48 0.85 -6.74 7.59
C ILE A 48 0.86 -6.09 8.97
N SER A 49 0.63 -4.77 9.05
CA SER A 49 0.56 -4.05 10.32
C SER A 49 -0.60 -4.50 11.22
N SER A 50 -1.65 -5.11 10.65
CA SER A 50 -2.79 -5.62 11.42
C SER A 50 -2.52 -6.95 12.13
N ILE A 51 -1.43 -7.65 11.77
CA ILE A 51 -1.10 -8.96 12.33
C ILE A 51 -0.56 -8.80 13.76
N PRO A 52 -1.25 -9.33 14.80
CA PRO A 52 -0.81 -9.20 16.18
C PRO A 52 0.44 -10.03 16.45
N GLN A 53 1.46 -9.42 17.08
CA GLN A 53 2.74 -10.06 17.40
C GLN A 53 2.75 -10.72 18.79
N TYR A 54 1.79 -10.38 19.64
CA TYR A 54 1.72 -10.77 21.04
C TYR A 54 0.39 -11.43 21.39
N GLU A 55 0.38 -12.21 22.47
CA GLU A 55 -0.82 -12.81 23.07
C GLU A 55 -1.50 -11.83 24.04
N ALA A 56 -2.66 -12.25 24.58
CA ALA A 56 -3.34 -11.48 25.61
C ALA A 56 -2.52 -11.45 26.92
N PRO A 57 -2.60 -10.36 27.70
CA PRO A 57 -1.89 -10.28 28.97
C PRO A 57 -2.40 -11.30 29.99
N GLU A 58 -1.47 -11.99 30.65
CA GLU A 58 -1.75 -12.95 31.73
C GLU A 58 -1.25 -12.36 33.06
N MET A 59 -2.11 -12.32 34.08
CA MET A 59 -1.72 -11.88 35.44
C MET A 59 -1.23 -13.08 36.25
N LEU A 60 -0.01 -12.98 36.75
CA LEU A 60 0.62 -14.00 37.59
C LEU A 60 0.19 -13.87 39.06
N PRO A 61 0.34 -14.93 39.89
CA PRO A 61 -0.03 -14.89 41.31
C PRO A 61 0.72 -13.84 42.14
N ASN A 62 1.91 -13.41 41.69
CA ASN A 62 2.68 -12.34 42.33
C ASN A 62 2.21 -10.93 41.95
N GLY A 63 1.26 -10.81 41.00
CA GLY A 63 0.75 -9.54 40.49
C GLY A 63 1.44 -9.03 39.23
N ASP A 64 2.45 -9.72 38.70
CA ASP A 64 3.10 -9.35 37.43
C ASP A 64 2.21 -9.67 36.23
N ILE A 65 2.46 -8.99 35.11
CA ILE A 65 1.77 -9.23 33.84
C ILE A 65 2.77 -9.74 32.81
N VAL A 66 2.46 -10.88 32.19
CA VAL A 66 3.24 -11.46 31.09
C VAL A 66 2.50 -11.27 29.78
N ILE A 67 3.21 -10.79 28.76
CA ILE A 67 2.72 -10.69 27.38
C ILE A 67 3.64 -11.51 26.47
N ARG A 68 3.20 -12.69 26.05
CA ARG A 68 4.02 -13.63 25.26
C ARG A 68 4.03 -13.23 23.78
N ARG A 69 5.16 -13.44 23.09
CA ARG A 69 5.26 -13.27 21.63
C ARG A 69 4.67 -14.50 20.94
N LYS A 70 3.85 -14.30 19.90
CA LYS A 70 3.30 -15.40 19.09
C LYS A 70 4.37 -16.08 18.24
N ASN A 71 5.34 -15.32 17.76
CA ASN A 71 6.46 -15.83 16.97
C ASN A 71 7.77 -15.42 17.67
N PRO A 72 8.26 -16.21 18.64
CA PRO A 72 9.50 -15.90 19.34
C PRO A 72 10.70 -15.97 18.38
N GLU A 73 11.64 -15.04 18.53
CA GLU A 73 12.91 -15.14 17.83
C GLU A 73 13.71 -16.33 18.40
N PRO A 74 14.49 -17.05 17.59
CA PRO A 74 15.41 -18.05 18.10
C PRO A 74 16.32 -17.39 19.14
N GLU A 75 16.40 -17.97 20.34
CA GLU A 75 17.31 -17.47 21.36
C GLU A 75 18.73 -17.53 20.81
N GLU A 76 19.36 -16.36 20.61
CA GLU A 76 20.83 -16.32 20.58
C GLU A 76 21.30 -16.88 21.91
N ALA A 77 22.11 -17.94 21.87
CA ALA A 77 22.68 -18.56 23.06
C ALA A 77 23.16 -17.47 24.02
N PRO A 78 22.87 -17.58 25.34
CA PRO A 78 23.16 -16.50 26.28
C PRO A 78 24.59 -16.04 26.11
N LYS A 79 24.80 -14.81 25.64
CA LYS A 79 26.08 -14.14 25.87
C LYS A 79 26.24 -14.12 27.37
N GLU A 80 27.22 -14.87 27.88
CA GLU A 80 27.54 -14.93 29.29
C GLU A 80 27.46 -13.51 29.84
N LYS A 81 26.51 -13.30 30.77
CA LYS A 81 26.32 -12.01 31.41
C LYS A 81 27.58 -11.72 32.21
N GLY A 82 28.57 -11.09 31.56
CA GLY A 82 29.55 -10.25 32.22
C GLY A 82 28.76 -9.14 32.88
N GLY A 83 28.34 -9.38 34.13
CA GLY A 83 27.53 -8.45 34.90
C GLY A 83 28.21 -7.08 34.94
N PRO A 84 27.44 -5.98 35.06
CA PRO A 84 28.02 -4.65 35.15
C PRO A 84 28.95 -4.62 36.36
N LYS A 85 30.24 -4.38 36.13
CA LYS A 85 31.19 -4.07 37.21
C LYS A 85 30.72 -2.75 37.81
N LEU A 86 30.06 -2.82 38.96
CA LEU A 86 29.64 -1.65 39.71
C LEU A 86 30.90 -0.89 40.14
N GLU A 87 31.24 0.15 39.39
CA GLU A 87 32.23 1.14 39.80
C GLU A 87 31.65 1.83 41.05
N LYS A 88 32.24 1.56 42.21
CA LYS A 88 31.89 2.27 43.45
C LYS A 88 32.35 3.73 43.26
N THR A 89 31.41 4.64 43.03
CA THR A 89 31.68 6.08 43.18
C THR A 89 32.16 6.33 44.59
N GLN A 90 33.43 6.73 44.73
CA GLN A 90 33.97 7.27 45.97
C GLN A 90 33.40 8.68 46.15
N THR A 91 32.77 8.90 47.31
CA THR A 91 32.32 10.20 47.79
C THR A 91 33.49 10.99 48.35
#